data_AF-A0A523ZV21-F1
#
_entry.id   AF-A0A523ZV21-F1
#
_cell.length_a   1.000
_cell.length_b   1.000
_cell.length_c   1.000
_cell.angle_alpha   90.00
_cell.angle_beta   90.00
_cell.angle_gamma   90.00
#
_symmetry.space_group_name_H-M   'P 1'
#
loop_
_entity.id
_entity.type
_entity.pdbx_description
1 polymer ?
#
loop_
_entity_poly.entity_id
_entity_poly.type
_entity_poly.pdbx_seq_one_letter_code
_entity_poly.pdbx_strand_id
1 'polypeptide(L)'
;MDPRRMEVTMRKRYLNTIPLIFLVLAIIFASSGCGKFIGGLKANYYFAQANKSFSDAQYRDAIGLYEIALVHNPGLVEAYQYLGESYKSLYRGPAVDTPENNERADKALEALNRAYEIDPYDKNVIYSLGDMYDRLRNFEEAEKLYLKILELEPTNMENYYVVAG
;
A
#
# COMPACT_ATOMS: atom_id res chain seq x y z
N MET A 1 -20.54 60.94 16.77
CA MET A 1 -19.37 60.21 16.23
C MET A 1 -19.55 60.18 14.71
N ASP A 2 -18.58 60.68 13.94
CA ASP A 2 -18.72 60.88 12.48
C ASP A 2 -18.80 59.52 11.73
N PRO A 3 -19.90 59.23 11.02
CA PRO A 3 -20.10 57.96 10.32
C PRO A 3 -19.03 57.70 9.25
N ARG A 4 -18.49 58.74 8.59
CA ARG A 4 -17.42 58.57 7.59
C ARG A 4 -16.10 58.14 8.23
N ARG A 5 -15.83 58.61 9.46
CA ARG A 5 -14.64 58.19 10.22
C ARG A 5 -14.75 56.72 10.62
N MET A 6 -15.93 56.25 11.05
CA MET A 6 -16.16 54.87 11.46
C MET A 6 -15.96 53.88 10.30
N GLU A 7 -16.47 54.22 9.11
CA GLU A 7 -16.36 53.40 7.90
C GLU A 7 -14.90 53.21 7.45
N VAL A 8 -14.09 54.27 7.51
CA VAL A 8 -12.66 54.24 7.18
C VAL A 8 -11.87 53.37 8.17
N THR A 9 -12.15 53.46 9.48
CA THR A 9 -11.51 52.59 10.49
C THR A 9 -11.90 51.12 10.33
N MET A 10 -13.17 50.83 10.04
CA MET A 10 -13.66 49.46 9.80
C MET A 10 -12.99 48.85 8.57
N ARG A 11 -12.90 49.60 7.47
CA ARG A 11 -12.24 49.16 6.22
C ARG A 11 -10.75 48.90 6.39
N LYS A 12 -10.02 49.76 7.14
CA LYS A 12 -8.60 49.53 7.49
C LYS A 12 -8.40 48.27 8.33
N ARG A 13 -9.28 48.02 9.31
CA ARG A 13 -9.19 46.83 10.17
C ARG A 13 -9.43 45.55 9.36
N TYR A 14 -10.40 45.58 8.44
CA TYR A 14 -10.71 44.47 7.53
C TYR A 14 -9.59 44.19 6.51
N LEU A 15 -8.98 45.24 5.94
CA LEU A 15 -7.82 45.08 5.06
C LEU A 15 -6.57 44.51 5.76
N ASN A 16 -6.36 44.86 7.04
CA ASN A 16 -5.24 44.33 7.82
C ASN A 16 -5.43 42.88 8.28
N THR A 17 -6.67 42.39 8.37
CA THR A 17 -6.96 41.01 8.77
C THR A 17 -6.82 40.00 7.63
N ILE A 18 -7.01 40.42 6.37
CA ILE A 18 -6.88 39.56 5.18
C ILE A 18 -5.48 38.91 5.06
N PRO A 19 -4.36 39.65 5.10
CA PRO A 19 -3.03 39.04 5.01
C PRO A 19 -2.73 38.11 6.20
N LEU A 20 -3.29 38.39 7.38
CA LEU A 20 -3.16 37.52 8.55
C LEU A 20 -3.89 36.17 8.35
N ILE A 21 -5.08 36.20 7.74
CA ILE A 21 -5.84 34.98 7.39
C ILE A 21 -5.07 34.16 6.35
N PHE A 22 -4.51 34.78 5.31
CA PHE A 22 -3.68 34.09 4.33
C PHE A 22 -2.42 33.46 4.95
N LEU A 23 -1.79 34.14 5.91
CA LEU A 23 -0.60 33.63 6.59
C LEU A 23 -0.94 32.43 7.49
N VAL A 24 -2.07 32.48 8.21
CA VAL A 24 -2.57 31.34 9.01
C VAL A 24 -2.95 30.16 8.12
N LEU A 25 -3.64 30.39 6.99
CA LEU A 25 -3.97 29.34 6.03
C LEU A 25 -2.72 28.72 5.40
N ALA A 26 -1.71 29.52 5.06
CA ALA A 26 -0.43 29.03 4.54
C ALA A 26 0.32 28.15 5.56
N ILE A 27 0.29 28.51 6.85
CA ILE A 27 0.88 27.71 7.93
C ILE A 27 0.13 26.37 8.08
N ILE A 28 -1.20 26.37 8.05
CA ILE A 28 -2.03 25.15 8.14
C ILE A 28 -1.79 24.23 6.94
N PHE A 29 -1.65 24.81 5.74
CA PHE A 29 -1.37 24.05 4.52
C PHE A 29 0.05 23.47 4.55
N ALA A 30 1.04 24.26 5.00
CA ALA A 30 2.42 23.81 5.17
C ALA A 30 2.56 22.71 6.23
N SER A 31 1.84 22.80 7.36
CA SER A 31 1.87 21.79 8.43
C SER A 31 1.25 20.46 7.99
N SER A 32 0.19 20.52 7.18
CA SER A 32 -0.49 19.32 6.65
C SER A 32 0.33 18.62 5.57
N GLY A 33 1.09 19.38 4.77
CA GLY A 33 1.96 18.87 3.71
C GLY A 33 3.26 18.23 4.21
N CYS A 34 3.91 18.82 5.23
CA CYS A 34 5.18 18.31 5.76
C CYS A 34 5.07 16.90 6.35
N GLY A 35 3.98 16.58 7.05
CA GLY A 35 3.78 15.26 7.67
C GLY A 35 3.69 14.12 6.65
N LYS A 36 2.88 14.29 5.60
CA LYS A 36 2.76 13.31 4.51
C LYS A 36 4.05 13.18 3.69
N PHE A 37 4.71 14.30 3.40
CA PHE A 37 5.96 14.31 2.63
C PHE A 37 7.09 13.60 3.38
N ILE A 38 7.31 13.93 4.66
CA ILE A 38 8.35 13.30 5.49
C ILE A 38 8.05 11.81 5.73
N GLY A 39 6.76 11.46 5.92
CA GLY A 39 6.32 10.07 6.01
C GLY A 39 6.70 9.25 4.77
N GLY A 40 6.45 9.79 3.58
CA GLY A 40 6.83 9.14 2.31
C GLY A 40 8.34 8.88 2.19
N LEU A 41 9.19 9.84 2.59
CA LEU A 41 10.65 9.64 2.57
C LEU A 41 11.09 8.51 3.50
N LYS A 42 10.55 8.46 4.72
CA LYS A 42 10.88 7.39 5.68
C LYS A 42 10.40 6.03 5.17
N ALA A 43 9.18 5.95 4.64
CA ALA A 43 8.66 4.73 4.05
C ALA A 43 9.58 4.20 2.95
N ASN A 44 9.99 5.07 2.01
CA ASN A 44 10.89 4.70 0.91
C ASN A 44 12.26 4.23 1.40
N TYR A 45 12.80 4.86 2.44
CA TYR A 45 14.08 4.47 3.03
C TYR A 45 14.03 3.06 3.65
N TYR A 46 13.01 2.75 4.43
CA TYR A 46 12.86 1.42 5.03
C TYR A 46 12.50 0.37 3.98
N PHE A 47 11.66 0.71 3.00
CA PHE A 47 11.33 -0.17 1.88
C PHE A 47 12.57 -0.56 1.07
N ALA A 48 13.46 0.39 0.77
CA ALA A 48 14.71 0.10 0.05
C ALA A 48 15.63 -0.84 0.84
N GLN A 49 15.74 -0.66 2.17
CA GLN A 49 16.50 -1.58 3.02
C GLN A 49 15.84 -2.96 3.10
N ALA A 50 14.51 -3.01 3.21
CA ALA A 50 13.76 -4.25 3.21
C ALA A 50 13.99 -5.04 1.92
N ASN A 51 13.93 -4.38 0.75
CA ASN A 51 14.22 -5.00 -0.54
C ASN A 51 15.64 -5.56 -0.62
N LYS A 52 16.61 -4.87 -0.02
CA LYS A 52 17.98 -5.38 0.08
C LYS A 52 18.03 -6.66 0.91
N SER A 53 17.47 -6.65 2.13
CA SER A 53 17.40 -7.84 2.99
C SER A 53 16.62 -8.98 2.33
N PHE A 54 15.55 -8.67 1.60
CA PHE A 54 14.79 -9.66 0.82
C PHE A 54 15.63 -10.30 -0.27
N SER A 55 16.35 -9.49 -1.05
CA SER A 55 17.28 -9.96 -2.08
C SER A 55 18.43 -10.81 -1.50
N ASP A 56 18.86 -10.50 -0.28
CA ASP A 56 19.87 -11.27 0.46
C ASP A 56 19.27 -12.53 1.15
N ALA A 57 18.00 -12.85 0.88
CA ALA A 57 17.22 -13.93 1.51
C ALA A 57 17.11 -13.86 3.04
N GLN A 58 17.35 -12.67 3.62
CA GLN A 58 17.20 -12.37 5.03
C GLN A 58 15.74 -12.00 5.33
N TYR A 59 14.83 -12.94 5.11
CA TYR A 59 13.38 -12.66 5.15
C TYR A 59 12.89 -12.14 6.50
N ARG A 60 13.49 -12.56 7.62
CA ARG A 60 13.13 -12.05 8.96
C ARG A 60 13.45 -10.58 9.12
N ASP A 61 14.60 -10.14 8.60
CA ASP A 61 15.01 -8.74 8.65
C ASP A 61 14.17 -7.91 7.68
N ALA A 62 13.89 -8.46 6.49
CA ALA A 62 13.02 -7.85 5.49
C ALA A 62 11.62 -7.59 6.07
N ILE A 63 11.01 -8.56 6.76
CA ILE A 63 9.70 -8.43 7.42
C ILE A 63 9.67 -7.20 8.34
N GLY A 64 10.63 -7.09 9.27
CA GLY A 64 10.66 -5.97 10.20
C GLY A 64 10.80 -4.62 9.51
N LEU A 65 11.60 -4.55 8.44
CA LEU A 65 11.78 -3.32 7.67
C LEU A 65 10.55 -2.95 6.83
N TYR A 66 9.86 -3.93 6.24
CA TYR A 66 8.59 -3.69 5.53
C TYR A 66 7.50 -3.21 6.49
N GLU A 67 7.39 -3.80 7.68
CA GLU A 67 6.44 -3.35 8.71
C GLU A 67 6.70 -1.89 9.11
N ILE A 68 7.97 -1.49 9.29
CA ILE A 68 8.31 -0.10 9.56
C ILE A 68 7.97 0.82 8.36
N ALA A 69 8.22 0.37 7.13
CA ALA A 69 7.84 1.14 5.94
C ALA A 69 6.33 1.39 5.88
N LEU A 70 5.53 0.37 6.21
CA LEU A 70 4.07 0.43 6.21
C LEU A 70 3.48 1.28 7.34
N VAL A 71 4.16 1.40 8.48
CA VAL A 71 3.81 2.39 9.52
C VAL A 71 3.89 3.82 8.97
N HIS A 72 4.83 4.09 8.06
CA HIS A 72 4.99 5.41 7.45
C HIS A 72 4.15 5.63 6.20
N ASN A 73 3.90 4.58 5.42
CA ASN A 73 3.01 4.60 4.26
C ASN A 73 2.16 3.31 4.22
N PRO A 74 0.96 3.33 4.82
CA PRO A 74 0.08 2.16 4.86
C PRO A 74 -0.61 1.87 3.51
N GLY A 75 -0.35 2.67 2.47
CA GLY A 75 -0.83 2.43 1.10
C GLY A 75 0.25 1.92 0.15
N LEU A 76 1.43 1.53 0.66
CA LEU A 76 2.55 1.06 -0.15
C LEU A 76 2.31 -0.41 -0.56
N VAL A 77 1.70 -0.59 -1.74
CA VAL A 77 1.30 -1.91 -2.28
C VAL A 77 2.47 -2.88 -2.32
N GLU A 78 3.60 -2.44 -2.85
CA GLU A 78 4.79 -3.28 -3.02
C GLU A 78 5.36 -3.73 -1.68
N ALA A 79 5.28 -2.90 -0.62
CA ALA A 79 5.73 -3.31 0.70
C ALA A 79 4.86 -4.42 1.29
N TYR A 80 3.54 -4.37 1.11
CA TYR A 80 2.66 -5.48 1.48
C TYR A 80 2.94 -6.73 0.64
N GLN A 81 3.15 -6.57 -0.68
CA GLN A 81 3.48 -7.69 -1.56
C GLN A 81 4.74 -8.43 -1.08
N TYR A 82 5.85 -7.71 -0.91
CA TYR A 82 7.11 -8.33 -0.49
C TYR A 82 7.13 -8.77 0.98
N LEU A 83 6.32 -8.15 1.85
CA LEU A 83 6.07 -8.66 3.20
C LEU A 83 5.41 -10.05 3.13
N GLY A 84 4.39 -10.20 2.28
CA GLY A 84 3.74 -11.48 2.01
C GLY A 84 4.70 -12.53 1.45
N GLU A 85 5.50 -12.16 0.44
CA GLU A 85 6.56 -13.00 -0.13
C GLU A 85 7.60 -13.44 0.91
N SER A 86 7.94 -12.57 1.87
CA SER A 86 8.88 -12.88 2.95
C SER A 86 8.31 -13.92 3.91
N TYR A 87 7.06 -13.76 4.33
CA TYR A 87 6.36 -14.76 5.15
C TYR A 87 6.18 -16.08 4.41
N LYS A 88 5.80 -16.03 3.12
CA LYS A 88 5.72 -17.22 2.24
C LYS A 88 7.08 -17.92 2.19
N SER A 89 8.18 -17.21 2.01
CA SER A 89 9.53 -17.80 1.97
C SER A 89 9.90 -18.53 3.27
N LEU A 90 9.37 -18.08 4.41
CA LEU A 90 9.56 -18.74 5.71
C LEU A 90 8.54 -19.86 5.98
N TYR A 91 7.42 -19.91 5.27
CA TYR A 91 6.44 -20.98 5.39
C TYR A 91 7.03 -22.31 4.88
N ARG A 92 6.85 -23.38 5.65
CA ARG A 92 7.48 -24.70 5.45
C ARG A 92 6.57 -25.70 4.72
N GLY A 93 5.40 -25.25 4.28
CA GLY A 93 4.42 -26.05 3.55
C GLY A 93 3.31 -26.62 4.44
N PRO A 94 2.25 -27.15 3.82
CA PRO A 94 0.97 -27.47 4.48
C PRO A 94 1.00 -28.72 5.34
N ALA A 95 2.03 -29.56 5.20
CA ALA A 95 2.20 -30.75 6.04
C ALA A 95 2.84 -30.44 7.41
N VAL A 96 3.36 -29.22 7.61
CA VAL A 96 4.05 -28.82 8.84
C VAL A 96 3.08 -28.06 9.75
N ASP A 97 2.32 -28.80 10.57
CA ASP A 97 1.35 -28.20 11.49
C ASP A 97 2.03 -27.76 12.80
N THR A 98 2.51 -26.51 12.81
CA THR A 98 3.06 -25.87 14.01
C THR A 98 2.50 -24.46 14.11
N PRO A 99 2.30 -23.90 15.31
CA PRO A 99 1.77 -22.54 15.45
C PRO A 99 2.55 -21.49 14.66
N GLU A 100 3.88 -21.57 14.69
CA GLU A 100 4.75 -20.65 13.95
C GLU A 100 4.60 -20.80 12.42
N ASN A 101 4.44 -22.01 11.91
CA ASN A 101 4.26 -22.23 10.48
C ASN A 101 2.88 -21.76 10.00
N ASN A 102 1.84 -21.98 10.80
CA ASN A 102 0.47 -21.55 10.49
C ASN A 102 0.39 -20.02 10.53
N GLU A 103 1.00 -19.37 11.54
CA GLU A 103 1.08 -17.90 11.60
C GLU A 103 1.80 -17.30 10.38
N ARG A 104 2.86 -17.94 9.88
CA ARG A 104 3.54 -17.48 8.65
C ARG A 104 2.63 -17.59 7.43
N ALA A 105 1.85 -18.65 7.31
CA ALA A 105 0.87 -18.78 6.24
C ALA A 105 -0.20 -17.68 6.32
N ASP A 106 -0.76 -17.46 7.52
CA ASP A 106 -1.80 -16.46 7.76
C ASP A 106 -1.28 -15.05 7.46
N LYS A 107 -0.09 -14.69 7.94
CA LYS A 107 0.52 -13.38 7.68
C LYS A 107 0.90 -13.17 6.22
N ALA A 108 1.30 -14.24 5.51
CA ALA A 108 1.55 -14.15 4.07
C ALA A 108 0.25 -13.80 3.33
N LEU A 109 -0.85 -14.51 3.62
CA LEU A 109 -2.15 -14.21 3.03
C LEU A 109 -2.67 -12.83 3.44
N GLU A 110 -2.53 -12.44 4.71
CA GLU A 110 -2.98 -11.12 5.18
C GLU A 110 -2.30 -10.00 4.41
N ALA A 111 -0.97 -10.02 4.30
CA ALA A 111 -0.22 -9.00 3.59
C ALA A 111 -0.56 -8.97 2.09
N LEU A 112 -0.64 -10.14 1.43
CA LEU A 112 -0.98 -10.21 0.01
C LEU A 112 -2.43 -9.77 -0.28
N ASN A 113 -3.38 -10.10 0.59
CA ASN A 113 -4.74 -9.59 0.49
C ASN A 113 -4.79 -8.07 0.68
N ARG A 114 -4.00 -7.50 1.60
CA ARG A 114 -3.90 -6.04 1.73
C ARG A 114 -3.34 -5.37 0.48
N ALA A 115 -2.29 -5.93 -0.11
CA ALA A 115 -1.76 -5.44 -1.39
C ALA A 115 -2.86 -5.45 -2.47
N TYR A 116 -3.61 -6.56 -2.57
CA TYR A 116 -4.67 -6.73 -3.56
C TYR A 116 -5.89 -5.82 -3.31
N GLU A 117 -6.24 -5.55 -2.05
CA GLU A 117 -7.29 -4.59 -1.70
C GLU A 117 -6.95 -3.16 -2.14
N ILE A 118 -5.67 -2.79 -2.08
CA ILE A 118 -5.19 -1.46 -2.46
C ILE A 118 -5.09 -1.33 -3.99
N ASP A 119 -4.50 -2.32 -4.66
CA ASP A 119 -4.44 -2.40 -6.11
C ASP A 119 -4.88 -3.78 -6.62
N PRO A 120 -6.18 -3.93 -6.97
CA PRO A 120 -6.72 -5.20 -7.43
C PRO A 120 -6.39 -5.53 -8.90
N TYR A 121 -5.63 -4.66 -9.60
CA TYR A 121 -5.24 -4.82 -11.00
C TYR A 121 -3.74 -5.05 -11.17
N ASP A 122 -2.95 -4.98 -10.10
CA ASP A 122 -1.54 -5.33 -10.14
C ASP A 122 -1.36 -6.85 -10.32
N LYS A 123 -0.92 -7.25 -11.51
CA LYS A 123 -0.70 -8.65 -11.88
C LYS A 123 0.33 -9.34 -10.98
N ASN A 124 1.33 -8.61 -10.49
CA ASN A 124 2.34 -9.20 -9.60
C ASN A 124 1.72 -9.56 -8.26
N VAL A 125 0.85 -8.69 -7.73
CA VAL A 125 0.12 -8.95 -6.49
C VAL A 125 -0.86 -10.11 -6.67
N ILE A 126 -1.63 -10.11 -7.77
CA ILE A 126 -2.57 -11.20 -8.09
C ILE A 126 -1.81 -12.52 -8.19
N TYR A 127 -0.68 -12.53 -8.87
CA TYR A 127 0.18 -13.71 -9.00
C TYR A 127 0.72 -14.17 -7.65
N SER A 128 1.29 -13.26 -6.86
CA SER A 128 1.82 -13.57 -5.53
C SER A 128 0.76 -14.18 -4.61
N LEU A 129 -0.47 -13.63 -4.63
CA LEU A 129 -1.60 -14.17 -3.85
C LEU A 129 -2.04 -15.54 -4.36
N GLY A 130 -2.12 -15.72 -5.68
CA GLY A 130 -2.42 -17.01 -6.31
C GLY A 130 -1.40 -18.08 -5.95
N ASP A 131 -0.11 -17.75 -6.02
CA ASP A 131 1.00 -18.64 -5.65
C ASP A 131 0.96 -19.02 -4.17
N MET A 132 0.59 -18.09 -3.29
CA MET A 132 0.39 -18.41 -1.89
C MET A 132 -0.76 -19.40 -1.68
N TYR A 133 -1.91 -19.20 -2.35
CA TYR A 133 -3.02 -20.15 -2.28
C TYR A 133 -2.66 -21.53 -2.84
N ASP A 134 -1.92 -21.58 -3.96
CA ASP A 134 -1.42 -22.84 -4.54
C ASP A 134 -0.50 -23.57 -3.54
N ARG A 135 0.40 -22.84 -2.88
CA ARG A 135 1.29 -23.37 -1.85
C ARG A 135 0.56 -23.86 -0.60
N LEU A 136 -0.64 -23.34 -0.32
CA LEU A 136 -1.57 -23.84 0.68
C LEU A 136 -2.46 -24.99 0.19
N ARG A 137 -2.32 -25.38 -1.08
CA ARG A 137 -3.15 -26.36 -1.79
C ARG A 137 -4.61 -25.94 -1.91
N ASN A 138 -4.89 -24.65 -1.83
CA ASN A 138 -6.18 -24.07 -2.17
C ASN A 138 -6.20 -23.73 -3.66
N PHE A 139 -6.24 -24.78 -4.48
CA PHE A 139 -6.09 -24.67 -5.93
C PHE A 139 -7.26 -23.90 -6.59
N GLU A 140 -8.46 -23.96 -6.00
CA GLU A 140 -9.62 -23.26 -6.53
C GLU A 140 -9.44 -21.73 -6.49
N GLU A 141 -8.98 -21.19 -5.36
CA GLU A 141 -8.72 -19.75 -5.24
C GLU A 141 -7.49 -19.31 -6.04
N ALA A 142 -6.46 -20.16 -6.13
CA ALA A 142 -5.30 -19.90 -6.97
C ALA A 142 -5.69 -19.79 -8.46
N GLU A 143 -6.51 -20.73 -8.96
CA GLU A 143 -6.99 -20.72 -10.35
C GLU A 143 -7.79 -19.46 -10.67
N LYS A 144 -8.71 -19.04 -9.79
CA LYS A 144 -9.48 -17.80 -9.95
C LYS A 144 -8.57 -16.58 -10.12
N LEU A 145 -7.51 -16.48 -9.31
CA LEU A 145 -6.56 -15.36 -9.39
C LEU A 145 -5.73 -15.42 -10.67
N TYR A 146 -5.26 -16.59 -11.08
CA TYR A 146 -4.50 -16.72 -12.33
C TYR A 146 -5.35 -16.41 -13.57
N LEU A 147 -6.61 -16.85 -13.60
CA LEU A 147 -7.55 -16.51 -14.68
C LEU A 147 -7.76 -14.99 -14.75
N LYS A 148 -7.83 -14.30 -13.61
CA LYS A 148 -7.92 -12.84 -13.57
C LYS A 148 -6.73 -12.17 -14.27
N ILE A 149 -5.51 -12.70 -14.14
CA ILE A 149 -4.33 -12.14 -14.85
C ILE A 149 -4.53 -12.19 -16.37
N LEU A 150 -5.09 -13.29 -16.88
CA LEU A 150 -5.37 -13.46 -18.31
C LEU A 150 -6.44 -12.49 -18.80
N GLU A 151 -7.48 -12.23 -18.00
CA GLU A 151 -8.51 -11.23 -18.31
C GLU A 151 -7.95 -9.80 -18.39
N LEU A 152 -6.88 -9.50 -17.64
CA LEU A 152 -6.20 -8.19 -17.66
C LEU A 152 -5.25 -8.02 -18.85
N GLU A 153 -5.01 -9.04 -19.67
CA GLU A 153 -4.25 -8.98 -20.92
C GLU A 153 -5.16 -9.14 -22.15
N PRO A 154 -5.98 -8.14 -22.51
CA PRO A 154 -6.79 -8.21 -23.72
C PRO A 154 -5.98 -8.04 -25.02
N THR A 155 -4.67 -8.30 -25.00
CA THR A 155 -3.81 -8.20 -26.17
C THR A 155 -3.51 -9.59 -26.69
N ASN A 156 -4.32 -10.00 -27.67
CA ASN A 156 -4.06 -11.08 -28.64
C ASN A 156 -4.73 -12.45 -28.40
N MET A 157 -6.06 -12.47 -28.31
CA MET A 157 -6.81 -13.58 -28.90
C MET A 157 -8.07 -13.03 -29.58
N GLU A 158 -7.98 -12.84 -30.91
CA GLU A 158 -9.07 -13.16 -31.82
C GLU A 158 -9.50 -14.62 -31.63
N ASN A 159 -10.09 -14.97 -30.46
CA ASN A 159 -10.72 -16.26 -30.24
C ASN A 159 -11.67 -16.26 -29.02
N TYR A 160 -12.46 -15.21 -28.84
CA TYR A 160 -13.68 -15.26 -28.01
C TYR A 160 -14.83 -15.97 -28.76
N TYR A 161 -14.53 -17.03 -29.51
CA TYR A 161 -15.53 -17.94 -30.03
C TYR A 161 -15.45 -19.27 -29.26
N VAL A 162 -16.47 -19.46 -28.43
CA VAL A 162 -17.03 -20.77 -28.05
C VAL A 162 -16.13 -21.66 -27.21
N VAL A 163 -16.37 -21.68 -25.90
CA VAL A 163 -16.89 -22.83 -25.13
C VAL A 163 -17.05 -22.41 -23.66
N ALA A 164 -18.11 -22.74 -22.93
CA ALA A 164 -19.36 -23.43 -23.21
C ALA A 164 -20.30 -23.14 -22.02
N GLY A 165 -21.60 -23.38 -22.21
CA GLY A 165 -22.66 -23.14 -21.21
C GLY A 165 -22.74 -24.17 -20.09
#